data_AF-A0A7Z9MVW9-F1
#
_entry.id   AF-A0A7Z9MVW9-F1
#
_cell.length_a   1.000
_cell.length_b   1.000
_cell.length_c   1.000
_cell.angle_alpha   90.00
_cell.angle_beta   90.00
_cell.angle_gamma   90.00
#
_symmetry.space_group_name_H-M   'P 1'
#
loop_
_entity.id
_entity.type
_entity.pdbx_description
1 polymer ?
#
loop_
_entity_poly.entity_id
_entity_poly.type
_entity_poly.pdbx_seq_one_letter_code
_entity_poly.pdbx_strand_id
1 'polypeptide(L)' 'MMKIAVQSIGNSLNEEYIHNGKDVMENPGFIDYRVRITLDVPFINTEIVEVFKPDNRYGERGIGEVPIIPQITAV' A
#
# COMPACT_ATOMS: atom_id res chain seq x y z
N MET A 1 -3.29 -9.43 -1.99
CA MET A 1 -4.10 -8.25 -2.38
C MET A 1 -4.42 -7.36 -1.17
N MET A 2 -5.22 -7.82 -0.19
CA MET A 2 -5.62 -7.02 0.99
C MET A 2 -4.45 -6.32 1.72
N LYS A 3 -3.40 -7.06 2.09
CA LYS A 3 -2.25 -6.48 2.82
C LYS A 3 -1.62 -5.27 2.13
N ILE A 4 -1.50 -5.33 0.80
CA ILE A 4 -0.77 -4.35 0.01
C ILE A 4 -1.66 -3.15 -0.34
N ALA A 5 -2.97 -3.37 -0.44
CA ALA A 5 -3.95 -2.29 -0.47
C ALA A 5 -3.93 -1.47 0.84
N VAL A 6 -3.85 -2.14 2.00
CA VAL A 6 -3.70 -1.45 3.29
C VAL A 6 -2.40 -0.64 3.35
N GLN A 7 -1.28 -1.20 2.84
CA GLN A 7 -0.01 -0.47 2.75
C GLN A 7 -0.12 0.78 1.87
N SER A 8 -0.82 0.68 0.73
CA SER A 8 -1.08 1.80 -0.18
C SER A 8 -1.84 2.94 0.52
N ILE A 9 -2.87 2.57 1.29
CA ILE A 9 -3.69 3.49 2.07
C ILE A 9 -2.88 4.15 3.20
N GLY A 10 -1.99 3.39 3.85
CA GLY A 10 -1.06 3.90 4.86
C GLY A 10 -0.10 4.94 4.27
N ASN A 11 0.60 4.58 3.19
CA ASN A 11 1.54 5.46 2.53
C ASN A 11 0.91 6.75 1.99
N SER A 12 -0.35 6.68 1.53
CA SER A 12 -1.01 7.84 0.91
C SER A 12 -1.59 8.84 1.90
N LEU A 13 -1.94 8.40 3.11
CA LEU A 13 -2.72 9.22 4.05
C LEU A 13 -2.07 9.44 5.42
N ASN A 14 -1.08 8.64 5.80
CA ASN A 14 -0.62 8.57 7.20
C ASN A 14 0.89 8.47 7.38
N GLU A 15 1.59 7.79 6.47
CA GLU A 15 3.03 7.56 6.60
C GLU A 15 3.80 8.76 6.03
N GLU A 16 4.68 9.33 6.84
CA GLU A 16 5.57 10.42 6.46
C GLU A 16 6.87 10.29 7.24
N TYR A 17 8.00 10.68 6.64
CA TYR A 17 9.27 10.77 7.33
C TYR A 17 9.60 12.23 7.64
N ILE A 18 9.61 12.60 8.92
CA ILE A 18 9.84 13.97 9.36
C ILE A 18 11.30 14.14 9.77
N HIS A 19 12.00 15.07 9.12
CA HIS A 19 13.41 15.39 9.40
C HIS A 19 13.51 16.86 9.86
N ASN A 20 14.35 17.12 10.86
CA ASN A 20 14.65 18.48 11.29
C ASN A 20 15.82 19.11 10.51
N GLY A 21 16.11 20.39 10.79
CA GLY A 21 17.22 21.13 10.17
C GLY A 21 18.63 20.63 10.52
N LYS A 22 18.77 19.51 11.23
CA LYS A 22 20.04 18.83 11.53
C LYS A 22 20.08 17.42 10.92
N ASP A 23 19.21 17.12 9.97
CA ASP A 23 19.06 15.82 9.28
C ASP A 23 18.76 14.64 10.22
N VAL A 24 18.17 14.90 11.39
CA VAL A 24 17.72 13.87 12.32
C VAL A 24 16.23 13.60 12.10
N MET A 25 15.87 12.33 11.95
CA MET A 25 14.49 11.88 11.89
C MET A 25 13.81 12.05 13.25
N GLU A 26 12.69 12.75 13.28
CA GLU A 26 11.97 13.08 14.52
C GLU A 26 10.88 12.08 14.87
N ASN A 27 10.39 11.29 13.90
CA ASN A 27 9.34 10.29 14.09
C ASN A 27 9.76 8.83 13.85
N PRO A 28 10.92 8.34 14.34
CA PRO A 28 11.39 6.98 14.05
C PRO A 28 10.60 5.87 14.79
N GLY A 29 9.64 6.22 15.65
CA GLY A 29 8.82 5.28 16.41
C GLY A 29 7.36 5.23 15.95
N PHE A 30 6.67 4.14 16.24
CA PHE A 30 5.26 3.94 15.84
C PHE A 30 4.24 4.84 16.57
N ILE A 31 4.68 5.67 17.51
CA ILE A 31 3.84 6.69 18.13
C ILE A 31 3.54 7.80 17.12
N ASP A 32 4.58 8.23 16.39
CA ASP A 32 4.52 9.35 15.46
C ASP A 32 4.50 8.88 13.99
N TYR A 33 5.17 7.77 13.67
CA TYR A 33 4.98 7.06 12.39
C TYR A 33 3.72 6.20 12.46
N ARG A 34 2.62 6.70 11.91
CA ARG A 34 1.30 6.06 12.05
C ARG A 34 1.17 4.81 11.19
N VAL A 35 1.32 3.66 11.83
CA VAL A 35 0.89 2.37 11.27
C VAL A 35 -0.60 2.17 11.57
N ARG A 36 -1.40 1.88 10.53
CA ARG A 36 -2.84 1.64 10.65
C ARG A 36 -3.13 0.42 11.52
N ILE A 37 -4.12 0.54 12.41
CA ILE A 37 -4.74 -0.63 13.06
C ILE A 37 -5.97 -1.08 12.27
N THR A 38 -6.50 -2.26 12.59
CA THR A 38 -7.69 -2.84 11.91
C THR A 38 -8.89 -1.87 11.87
N LEU A 39 -9.06 -1.03 12.89
CA LEU A 39 -10.15 -0.06 12.97
C LEU A 39 -10.03 1.10 11.98
N ASP A 40 -8.83 1.39 11.49
CA ASP A 40 -8.56 2.50 10.58
C ASP A 40 -8.65 2.08 9.10
N VAL A 41 -8.89 0.81 8.83
CA VAL A 41 -8.91 0.24 7.48
C VAL A 41 -10.35 0.16 6.99
N PRO A 42 -10.71 0.82 5.88
CA PRO A 42 -12.04 0.67 5.31
C PRO A 42 -12.24 -0.76 4.80
N PHE A 43 -13.50 -1.18 4.62
CA PHE A 43 -13.78 -2.44 3.94
C PHE A 43 -13.21 -2.42 2.51
N ILE A 44 -12.34 -3.39 2.20
CA ILE A 44 -11.73 -3.53 0.88
C ILE A 44 -12.50 -4.60 0.11
N ASN A 45 -13.21 -4.19 -0.94
CA ASN A 45 -13.78 -5.12 -1.90
C ASN A 45 -12.73 -5.52 -2.95
N THR A 46 -12.69 -6.79 -3.34
CA THR A 46 -11.74 -7.29 -4.35
C THR A 46 -12.49 -8.07 -5.42
N GLU A 47 -12.37 -7.63 -6.67
CA GLU A 47 -12.88 -8.34 -7.84
C GLU A 47 -11.70 -8.89 -8.66
N ILE A 48 -11.81 -10.14 -9.07
CA ILE A 48 -10.80 -10.81 -9.89
C ILE A 48 -11.29 -10.84 -11.34
N VAL A 49 -10.55 -10.19 -12.23
CA VAL A 49 -10.80 -10.24 -13.67
C VAL A 49 -9.78 -11.17 -14.31
N GLU A 50 -10.25 -12.32 -14.79
CA GLU A 50 -9.41 -13.32 -15.43
C GLU A 50 -9.21 -12.95 -16.92
N VAL A 51 -7.98 -12.59 -17.28
CA VAL A 51 -7.59 -12.34 -18.66
C VAL A 51 -6.29 -13.09 -18.93
N PHE A 52 -6.31 -13.98 -19.93
CA PHE A 52 -5.15 -14.79 -20.29
C PHE A 52 -3.97 -13.93 -20.77
N LYS A 53 -2.73 -14.32 -20.42
CA LYS A 53 -1.48 -13.71 -20.92
C LYS A 53 -0.86 -14.64 -21.97
N PRO A 54 -0.83 -14.28 -23.28
CA PRO A 54 -0.39 -15.19 -24.35
C PRO A 54 1.07 -15.64 -24.29
N ASP A 55 1.91 -14.85 -23.65
CA ASP A 55 3.36 -15.03 -23.48
C ASP A 55 3.73 -15.96 -22.32
N ASN A 56 2.76 -16.30 -21.45
CA ASN A 56 2.98 -17.20 -20.32
C ASN A 56 2.29 -18.54 -20.54
N ARG A 57 3.00 -19.65 -20.26
CA ARG A 57 2.48 -21.01 -20.50
C ARG A 57 1.17 -21.30 -19.75
N TYR A 58 0.95 -20.69 -18.59
CA TYR A 58 -0.28 -20.85 -17.82
C TYR A 58 -1.11 -19.56 -17.78
N GLY A 59 -0.77 -18.54 -18.59
CA GLY A 59 -1.48 -17.26 -18.63
C GLY A 59 -1.42 -16.44 -17.35
N GLU A 60 -0.54 -16.80 -16.41
CA GLU A 60 -0.43 -16.23 -15.09
C GLU A 60 0.12 -14.80 -15.11
N ARG A 61 -0.24 -14.00 -14.10
CA ARG A 61 0.27 -12.63 -13.92
C ARG A 61 0.70 -12.42 -12.47
N GLY A 62 1.75 -11.64 -12.27
CA GLY A 62 2.16 -11.19 -10.94
C GLY A 62 1.12 -10.23 -10.36
N ILE A 63 0.59 -10.54 -9.17
CA ILE A 63 -0.47 -9.74 -8.51
C ILE A 63 -0.06 -9.26 -7.10
N GLY A 64 1.19 -9.48 -6.70
CA GLY A 64 1.68 -9.11 -5.38
C GLY A 64 1.56 -7.60 -5.16
N GLU A 65 2.27 -6.83 -5.99
CA GLU A 65 2.46 -5.39 -5.77
C GLU A 65 1.39 -4.52 -6.44
N VAL A 66 0.56 -5.08 -7.32
CA VAL A 66 -0.41 -4.32 -8.11
C VAL A 66 -1.22 -3.29 -7.29
N PRO A 67 -1.70 -3.59 -6.06
CA PRO A 67 -2.47 -2.63 -5.27
C PRO A 67 -1.66 -1.45 -4.68
N ILE A 68 -0.33 -1.52 -4.66
CA ILE A 68 0.53 -0.42 -4.16
C ILE A 68 0.95 0.54 -5.27
N ILE A 69 0.73 0.21 -6.54
CA ILE A 69 1.17 1.06 -7.65
C ILE A 69 0.35 2.36 -7.71
N PRO A 70 -1.00 2.34 -7.63
CA PRO A 70 -1.80 3.55 -7.67
C PRO A 70 -2.04 4.12 -6.24
N GLN A 71 -0.98 4.57 -5.56
CA GLN A 71 -1.06 5.02 -4.16
C GLN A 71 -2.04 6.19 -3.97
N ILE A 72 -1.69 7.35 -4.52
CA ILE A 72 -2.43 8.60 -4.30
C ILE A 72 -3.65 8.71 -5.21
N THR A 73 -3.61 8.13 -6.41
CA THR A 73 -4.67 8.29 -7.42
C THR A 73 -5.90 7.42 -7.19
N ALA A 74 -5.82 6.45 -6.29
CA ALA A 74 -6.92 5.53 -5.99
C ALA A 74 -7.66 5.85 -4.68
N VAL A 75 -7.24 6.91 -3.96
CA VAL A 75 -7.79 7.34 -2.67
C VAL A 75 -8.53 8.67 -2.81
#